data_AF-A0A7W8YF23-F1
#
_entry.id   AF-A0A7W8YF23-F1
#
_cell.length_a   1.000
_cell.length_b   1.000
_cell.length_c   1.000
_cell.angle_alpha   90.00
_cell.angle_beta   90.00
_cell.angle_gamma   90.00
#
_symmetry.space_group_name_H-M   'P 1'
#
loop_
_entity.id
_entity.type
_entity.pdbx_description
1 polymer ?
#
loop_
_entity_poly.entity_id
_entity_poly.type
_entity_poly.pdbx_seq_one_letter_code
_entity_poly.pdbx_strand_id
1 'polypeptide(L)' 'MTLDNPTTHKGFTISATARQRRDGRWVGSFVSQNLACGAYEDTCDYEDCSNEREAQQVALSIGWRLADAGPAR' A
#
# COMPACT_ATOMS: atom_id res chain seq x y z
N MET A 1 10.66 -6.06 -8.46
CA MET A 1 9.76 -5.81 -7.32
C MET A 1 8.36 -6.01 -7.87
N THR A 2 7.77 -7.17 -7.58
CA THR A 2 6.51 -7.61 -8.19
C THR A 2 5.38 -7.05 -7.33
N LEU A 3 4.40 -6.38 -7.96
CA LEU A 3 3.20 -5.88 -7.30
C LEU A 3 2.28 -7.08 -7.04
N ASP A 4 2.51 -7.76 -5.92
CA ASP A 4 1.74 -8.94 -5.54
C ASP A 4 0.33 -8.52 -5.12
N ASN A 5 -0.64 -8.79 -6.01
CA ASN A 5 -2.09 -8.68 -5.79
C ASN A 5 -2.67 -7.25 -5.79
N PRO A 6 -2.83 -6.62 -6.97
CA PRO A 6 -3.70 -5.46 -7.10
C PRO A 6 -5.13 -5.80 -6.66
N THR A 7 -5.67 -5.03 -5.72
CA THR A 7 -7.09 -5.07 -5.32
C THR A 7 -7.79 -3.82 -5.79
N THR A 8 -9.03 -3.95 -6.25
CA THR A 8 -9.83 -2.79 -6.65
C THR A 8 -10.82 -2.46 -5.54
N HIS A 9 -10.75 -1.22 -5.01
CA HIS A 9 -11.65 -0.73 -3.96
C HIS A 9 -12.16 0.66 -4.31
N LYS A 10 -13.49 0.84 -4.38
CA LYS A 10 -14.15 2.13 -4.70
C LYS A 10 -13.63 2.85 -5.96
N GLY A 11 -13.18 2.10 -6.97
CA GLY A 11 -12.63 2.66 -8.22
C GLY A 11 -11.13 2.99 -8.16
N PHE A 12 -10.46 2.74 -7.03
CA PHE A 12 -9.02 2.79 -6.89
C PHE A 12 -8.44 1.38 -7.09
N THR A 13 -7.38 1.26 -7.89
CA THR A 13 -6.56 0.04 -7.97
C THR A 13 -5.40 0.18 -6.99
N ILE A 14 -5.37 -0.68 -5.99
CA ILE A 14 -4.44 -0.61 -4.87
C ILE A 14 -3.56 -1.85 -4.91
N SER A 15 -2.28 -1.64 -5.11
CA SER A 15 -1.25 -2.69 -5.09
C SER A 15 -0.35 -2.46 -3.89
N ALA A 16 -0.14 -3.50 -3.09
CA ALA A 16 0.81 -3.46 -2.00
C ALA A 16 2.06 -4.29 -2.34
N THR A 17 3.20 -3.84 -1.85
CA THR A 17 4.49 -4.54 -1.91
C THR A 17 5.13 -4.46 -0.54
N ALA A 18 6.09 -5.34 -0.29
CA ALA A 18 6.96 -5.21 0.86
C ALA A 18 8.41 -5.38 0.47
N ARG A 19 9.28 -4.76 1.26
CA ARG A 19 10.73 -4.82 1.09
C ARG A 19 11.39 -5.04 2.43
N GLN A 20 12.33 -5.99 2.48
CA GLN A 20 13.20 -6.10 3.64
C GLN A 20 14.30 -5.03 3.60
N ARG A 21 14.50 -4.37 4.74
CA ARG A 21 15.60 -3.44 4.98
C ARG A 21 16.87 -4.17 5.40
N ARG A 22 17.99 -3.45 5.35
CA ARG A 22 19.32 -3.99 5.73
C ARG A 22 19.41 -4.38 7.21
N ASP A 23 18.53 -3.84 8.05
CA ASP A 23 18.42 -4.14 9.48
C ASP A 23 17.52 -5.37 9.79
N GLY A 24 16.97 -6.03 8.75
CA GLY A 24 16.10 -7.20 8.88
C GLY A 24 14.61 -6.88 8.99
N ARG A 25 14.23 -5.60 9.15
CA ARG A 25 12.83 -5.16 9.24
C ARG A 25 12.15 -5.18 7.88
N TRP A 26 10.85 -5.43 7.85
CA TRP A 26 10.06 -5.33 6.62
C TRP A 26 9.31 -4.01 6.55
N VAL A 27 9.27 -3.43 5.35
CA VAL A 27 8.55 -2.19 5.07
C VAL A 27 7.54 -2.45 3.98
N GLY A 28 6.30 -2.01 4.21
CA GLY A 28 5.24 -2.03 3.24
C GLY A 28 5.24 -0.78 2.36
N SER A 29 4.87 -0.93 1.10
CA SER A 29 4.65 0.19 0.18
C SER A 29 3.41 -0.10 -0.62
N PHE A 30 2.54 0.88 -0.83
CA PHE A 30 1.40 0.68 -1.71
C PHE A 30 1.33 1.77 -2.77
N VAL A 31 0.79 1.36 -3.90
CA VAL A 31 0.43 2.23 -5.00
C VAL A 31 -1.08 2.20 -5.12
N SER A 32 -1.72 3.35 -4.97
CA SER A 32 -3.14 3.56 -5.21
C SER A 32 -3.31 4.34 -6.50
N GLN A 33 -3.83 3.71 -7.54
CA GLN A 33 -4.14 4.36 -8.81
C GLN A 33 -5.63 4.65 -8.88
N ASN A 34 -5.98 5.94 -8.90
CA ASN A 34 -7.30 6.36 -9.33
C ASN A 34 -7.24 6.79 -10.79
N LEU A 35 -7.95 6.09 -11.67
CA LEU A 35 -8.03 6.44 -13.10
C LEU A 35 -8.55 7.87 -13.33
N ALA A 36 -9.26 8.48 -12.36
CA ALA A 36 -9.76 9.84 -12.43
C ALA A 36 -8.85 10.89 -11.77
N CYS A 37 -7.95 10.52 -10.85
CA CYS A 37 -7.18 11.48 -10.03
C CYS A 37 -5.65 11.27 -10.04
N GLY A 38 -5.15 10.30 -10.81
CA GLY A 38 -3.72 10.00 -10.87
C GLY A 38 -3.28 8.94 -9.85
N ALA A 39 -2.03 8.49 -9.99
CA ALA A 39 -1.42 7.50 -9.12
C ALA A 39 -0.81 8.16 -7.87
N TYR A 40 -1.12 7.62 -6.70
CA TYR A 40 -0.54 7.98 -5.42
C TYR A 40 0.29 6.79 -4.91
N GLU A 41 1.58 6.99 -4.72
CA GLU A 41 2.47 6.01 -4.10
C GLU A 41 2.82 6.51 -2.70
N ASP A 42 2.44 5.73 -1.68
CA ASP A 42 2.86 6.01 -0.31
C ASP A 42 3.78 4.90 0.18
N THR A 43 4.91 5.33 0.72
CA THR A 43 5.95 4.46 1.25
C THR A 43 6.04 4.78 2.73
N CYS A 44 5.31 4.01 3.53
CA CYS A 44 5.30 4.23 4.97
C CYS A 44 6.18 3.21 5.67
N ASP A 45 7.12 3.72 6.47
CA ASP A 45 7.82 2.95 7.49
C ASP A 45 6.91 2.80 8.70
N TYR A 46 5.87 1.97 8.57
CA TYR A 46 5.09 1.60 9.76
C TYR A 46 5.95 0.66 10.60
N GLU A 47 6.24 1.12 11.82
CA GLU A 47 7.24 0.54 12.72
C GLU A 47 7.08 -0.98 12.86
N ASP A 48 8.13 -1.69 12.45
CA ASP A 48 8.44 -3.09 12.74
C ASP A 48 7.43 -4.16 12.30
N CYS A 49 7.11 -4.21 11.00
CA CYS A 49 6.52 -5.42 10.43
C CYS A 49 7.50 -6.59 10.55
N SER A 50 7.06 -7.71 11.13
CA SER A 50 7.93 -8.86 11.44
C SER A 50 8.18 -9.76 10.22
N ASN A 51 7.34 -9.65 9.19
CA ASN A 51 7.42 -10.44 7.97
C ASN A 51 6.86 -9.69 6.74
N GLU A 52 7.16 -10.21 5.56
CA GLU A 52 6.72 -9.66 4.26
C GLU A 52 5.19 -9.49 4.18
N ARG A 53 4.45 -10.49 4.68
CA ARG A 53 3.00 -10.54 4.58
C ARG A 53 2.33 -9.47 5.43
N GLU A 54 2.82 -9.24 6.64
CA GLU A 54 2.36 -8.15 7.51
C GLU A 54 2.59 -6.79 6.85
N ALA A 55 3.80 -6.56 6.33
CA ALA A 55 4.14 -5.32 5.63
C ALA A 55 3.22 -5.07 4.42
N GLN A 56 2.93 -6.10 3.62
CA GLN A 56 1.98 -6.02 2.51
C GLN A 56 0.55 -5.74 2.99
N GLN A 57 0.08 -6.43 4.03
CA GLN A 57 -1.29 -6.25 4.55
C GLN A 57 -1.50 -4.87 5.16
N VAL A 58 -0.52 -4.35 5.91
CA VAL A 58 -0.55 -3.00 6.45
C VAL A 58 -0.65 -1.99 5.31
N ALA A 59 0.25 -2.07 4.32
CA ALA A 59 0.25 -1.18 3.16
C ALA A 59 -1.09 -1.23 2.39
N LEU A 60 -1.64 -2.43 2.19
CA LEU A 60 -2.94 -2.62 1.55
C LEU A 60 -4.07 -1.94 2.34
N SER A 61 -4.10 -2.13 3.66
CA SER A 61 -5.13 -1.56 4.53
C SER A 61 -5.13 -0.04 4.53
N ILE A 62 -3.96 0.60 4.40
CA ILE A 62 -3.83 2.05 4.30
C ILE A 62 -4.34 2.55 2.96
N GLY A 63 -3.93 1.89 1.87
CA GLY A 63 -4.47 2.19 0.54
C GLY A 63 -5.99 2.14 0.52
N TRP A 64 -6.59 1.13 1.17
CA TRP A 64 -8.04 1.02 1.31
C TRP A 64 -8.65 2.17 2.12
N ARG A 65 -8.04 2.55 3.24
CA ARG A 65 -8.49 3.70 4.05
C ARG A 65 -8.44 5.01 3.28
N LEU A 66 -7.40 5.23 2.45
CA LEU A 66 -7.31 6.42 1.61
C LEU A 66 -8.38 6.44 0.52
N ALA A 67 -8.64 5.29 -0.11
CA ALA A 67 -9.75 5.15 -1.05
C ALA A 67 -11.12 5.32 -0.37
N ASP A 68 -11.26 4.90 0.90
CA ASP A 68 -12.46 5.09 1.71
C ASP A 68 -12.67 6.54 2.14
N ALA A 69 -11.60 7.26 2.47
CA ALA A 69 -11.62 8.67 2.81
C ALA A 69 -12.07 9.53 1.63
N GLY A 70 -11.82 9.07 0.39
CA GLY A 70 -12.18 9.77 -0.85
C GLY A 70 -11.54 11.16 -0.94
N PRO A 71 -11.65 11.85 -2.09
CA PRO A 71 -11.38 13.29 -2.09
C PRO A 71 -12.41 13.91 -1.14
N ALA A 72 -11.94 14.58 -0.08
CA ALA A 72 -12.78 15.48 0.69
C ALA A 72 -13.45 16.41 -0.32
N ARG A 73 -14.78 16.26 -0.46
CA ARG A 73 -15.61 17.10 -1.32
C ARG A 73 -15.48 18.57 -0.91
#